data_AF-A0A7C9BSF9-F1
#
_entry.id   AF-A0A7C9BSF9-F1
#
_cell.length_a   1.000
_cell.length_b   1.000
_cell.length_c   1.000
_cell.angle_alpha   90.00
_cell.angle_beta   90.00
_cell.angle_gamma   90.00
#
_symmetry.space_group_name_H-M   'P 1'
#
loop_
_entity.id
_entity.type
_entity.pdbx_description
1 polymer ?
#
loop_
_entity_poly.entity_id
_entity_poly.type
_entity_poly.pdbx_seq_one_letter_code
_entity_poly.pdbx_strand_id
1 'polypeptide(L)'
;MHHSRFESTRRLAAIATLGAALTFTASLAPAAAAPAPAPLPTPTGDMTLSPAGPLAAPASASPGASPRAASRGSDTYTYLRCWYRISDDPLKPEATYEWARDPSGGDWYRVPGYWWADGITQWKNMFYSATAQDTLAGVCRKTLAARGIRANLTQAVAANNALSFNYTVWTIDAAQQDARVNKLIVFGDSLSDTQNMFNASQWKLPNGTSWHAGRFSNGPVWAEYVANALRLPFYNWAIGGAATDQHLVVPGLVQQIDSWREYMDRAPDYRPANTLFAVFAGGNDLVNYGRTPEQAANAVRDSLERLAAAGATRILLVTLPDVSRAPVFATRTDTASVAAQVKDYNRRLADAAAAVRARYGATLRLEVFDAYAPFDDLLSHPAQYGFDDAKRSCLDIPKPSSFTYLAAQTPRADCRDPARFVFWDTLHPTTRTHAWLAERITPFVRARLLD
;
A
#
# COMPACT_ATOMS: atom_id res chain seq x y z
N MET A 1 -12.77 69.44 -16.23
CA MET A 1 -13.22 68.78 -17.49
C MET A 1 -12.01 68.53 -18.37
N HIS A 2 -12.10 67.50 -19.19
CA HIS A 2 -11.02 66.66 -19.72
C HIS A 2 -9.96 67.28 -20.64
N HIS A 3 -8.82 66.56 -20.69
CA HIS A 3 -7.78 66.44 -21.72
C HIS A 3 -6.54 67.35 -21.62
N SER A 4 -5.36 66.74 -21.42
CA SER A 4 -4.29 66.77 -22.44
C SER A 4 -3.22 65.71 -22.15
N ARG A 5 -2.72 65.07 -23.22
CA ARG A 5 -1.61 64.11 -23.24
C ARG A 5 -0.29 64.86 -23.42
N PHE A 6 0.77 64.35 -22.79
CA PHE A 6 2.14 64.87 -22.83
C PHE A 6 2.89 64.55 -24.15
N GLU A 7 3.67 65.55 -24.56
CA GLU A 7 4.68 65.63 -25.63
C GLU A 7 5.88 64.67 -25.41
N SER A 8 6.41 64.06 -26.49
CA SER A 8 7.65 64.42 -27.22
C SER A 8 8.95 64.27 -26.40
N THR A 9 9.96 63.48 -26.75
CA THR A 9 10.83 63.65 -27.93
C THR A 9 11.86 62.50 -28.00
N ARG A 10 12.30 62.15 -29.22
CA ARG A 10 13.49 61.32 -29.51
C ARG A 10 14.78 62.12 -29.35
N ARG A 11 15.89 61.48 -28.96
CA ARG A 11 17.23 61.64 -29.56
C ARG A 11 18.16 60.49 -29.14
N LEU A 12 18.73 59.81 -30.14
CA LEU A 12 19.88 58.91 -30.00
C LEU A 12 21.17 59.74 -29.92
N ALA A 13 22.11 59.31 -29.08
CA ALA A 13 23.55 59.41 -29.35
C ALA A 13 24.30 58.35 -28.53
N ALA A 14 25.21 57.64 -29.22
CA ALA A 14 26.01 56.54 -28.72
C ALA A 14 27.12 57.00 -27.76
N ILE A 15 27.59 56.09 -26.88
CA ILE A 15 29.01 55.89 -26.51
C ILE A 15 29.12 54.45 -25.98
N ALA A 16 30.11 53.73 -26.52
CA ALA A 16 30.42 52.35 -26.19
C ALA A 16 31.49 52.26 -25.09
N THR A 17 31.41 51.15 -24.34
CA THR A 17 32.46 50.41 -23.62
C THR A 17 33.18 51.07 -22.44
N LEU A 18 32.96 50.53 -21.23
CA LEU A 18 33.90 49.66 -20.50
C LEU A 18 33.29 49.25 -19.15
N GLY A 19 32.93 47.98 -19.00
CA GLY A 19 32.48 47.39 -17.74
C GLY A 19 32.85 45.92 -17.71
N ALA A 20 33.94 45.60 -17.01
CA ALA A 20 34.37 44.22 -16.79
C ALA A 20 33.34 43.49 -15.92
N ALA A 21 32.65 42.51 -16.49
CA ALA A 21 31.79 41.59 -15.74
C ALA A 21 32.64 40.44 -15.21
N LEU A 22 32.79 40.37 -13.89
CA LEU A 22 33.22 39.16 -13.19
C LEU A 22 32.10 38.11 -13.30
N THR A 23 32.24 37.18 -14.25
CA THR A 23 31.39 35.98 -14.31
C THR A 23 31.88 34.96 -13.29
N PHE A 24 31.14 34.80 -12.19
CA PHE A 24 31.23 33.61 -11.36
C PHE A 24 30.62 32.42 -12.12
N THR A 25 31.46 31.65 -12.81
CA THR A 25 31.06 30.32 -13.29
C THR A 25 31.14 29.35 -12.12
N ALA A 26 30.02 29.14 -11.42
CA ALA A 26 29.88 27.98 -10.56
C ALA A 26 29.81 26.74 -11.47
N SER A 27 30.92 26.00 -11.59
CA SER A 27 30.91 24.69 -12.20
C SER A 27 30.13 23.75 -11.29
N LEU A 28 28.85 23.55 -11.58
CA LEU A 28 28.11 22.41 -11.04
C LEU A 28 28.72 21.16 -11.66
N ALA A 29 29.57 20.47 -10.88
CA ALA A 29 29.96 19.11 -11.21
C ALA A 29 28.67 18.28 -11.41
N PRO A 30 28.60 17.39 -12.42
CA PRO A 30 27.46 16.51 -12.56
C PRO A 30 27.33 15.71 -11.27
N ALA A 31 26.15 15.71 -10.65
CA ALA A 31 25.88 14.81 -9.55
C ALA A 31 26.19 13.38 -10.04
N ALA A 32 27.11 12.68 -9.37
CA ALA A 32 27.41 11.31 -9.70
C ALA A 32 26.10 10.51 -9.75
N ALA A 33 25.81 9.87 -10.89
CA ALA A 33 24.64 9.02 -11.01
C ALA A 33 24.73 7.93 -9.94
N ALA A 34 23.62 7.68 -9.23
CA ALA A 34 23.56 6.60 -8.26
C ALA A 34 23.93 5.28 -8.97
N PRO A 35 24.73 4.39 -8.33
CA PRO A 35 25.07 3.11 -8.91
C PRO A 35 23.79 2.30 -9.22
N ALA A 36 23.81 1.55 -10.32
CA ALA A 36 22.71 0.66 -10.66
C ALA A 36 22.43 -0.31 -9.50
N PRO A 37 21.16 -0.54 -9.13
CA PRO A 37 20.83 -1.40 -8.00
C PRO A 37 21.20 -2.86 -8.30
N ALA A 38 21.60 -3.58 -7.26
CA ALA A 38 21.83 -5.01 -7.35
C ALA A 38 20.50 -5.75 -7.62
N PRO A 39 20.53 -6.89 -8.34
CA PRO A 39 19.35 -7.74 -8.48
C PRO A 39 18.79 -8.16 -7.12
N LEU A 40 17.48 -8.19 -7.00
CA LEU A 40 16.82 -8.69 -5.79
C LEU A 40 17.09 -10.20 -5.63
N PRO A 41 17.41 -10.67 -4.42
CA PRO A 41 17.49 -12.10 -4.15
C PRO A 41 16.09 -12.73 -4.19
N THR A 42 16.03 -14.04 -4.41
CA THR A 42 14.80 -14.81 -4.16
C THR A 42 14.68 -15.05 -2.65
N PRO A 43 13.67 -14.50 -1.96
CA PRO A 43 13.53 -14.71 -0.53
C PRO A 43 13.12 -16.17 -0.26
N THR A 44 13.71 -16.74 0.79
CA THR A 44 13.40 -18.10 1.27
C THR A 44 12.65 -18.08 2.61
N GLY A 45 12.61 -16.92 3.27
CA GLY A 45 12.14 -16.79 4.64
C GLY A 45 13.20 -17.07 5.68
N ASP A 46 14.48 -17.10 5.28
CA ASP A 46 15.60 -17.24 6.22
C ASP A 46 15.59 -16.09 7.25
N MET A 47 15.47 -16.46 8.51
CA MET A 47 15.44 -15.58 9.67
C MET A 47 16.76 -15.52 10.44
N THR A 48 17.85 -16.03 9.89
CA THR A 48 19.17 -15.98 10.53
C THR A 48 19.63 -14.55 10.73
N LEU A 49 19.88 -14.16 12.00
CA LEU A 49 20.39 -12.85 12.38
C LEU A 49 21.91 -12.93 12.59
N SER A 50 22.66 -12.03 11.95
CA SER A 50 24.11 -11.92 12.12
C SER A 50 24.49 -10.58 12.74
N PRO A 51 25.36 -10.55 13.78
CA PRO A 51 25.90 -9.30 14.31
C PRO A 51 26.85 -8.59 13.34
N ALA A 52 27.39 -9.28 12.35
CA ALA A 52 28.26 -8.68 11.33
C ALA A 52 27.49 -7.87 10.26
N GLY A 53 26.16 -7.95 10.26
CA GLY A 53 25.28 -7.21 9.34
C GLY A 53 24.35 -8.10 8.52
N PRO A 54 23.40 -7.49 7.79
CA PRO A 54 22.40 -8.20 6.99
C PRO A 54 22.94 -8.83 5.69
N LEU A 55 24.19 -8.53 5.33
CA LEU A 55 24.88 -9.09 4.17
C LEU A 55 25.82 -10.26 4.51
N ALA A 56 25.97 -10.58 5.80
CA ALA A 56 26.79 -11.71 6.22
C ALA A 56 26.14 -13.03 5.77
N ALA A 57 26.95 -13.94 5.24
CA ALA A 57 26.48 -15.28 4.90
C ALA A 57 25.92 -15.96 6.17
N PRO A 58 24.80 -16.70 6.08
CA PRO A 58 24.33 -17.51 7.18
C PRO A 58 25.44 -18.48 7.60
N ALA A 59 25.78 -18.54 8.88
CA ALA A 59 26.56 -19.67 9.38
C ALA A 59 25.76 -20.93 9.03
N SER A 60 26.38 -21.91 8.37
CA SER A 60 25.72 -23.14 7.93
C SER A 60 24.90 -23.74 9.07
N ALA A 61 23.57 -23.61 9.00
CA ALA A 61 22.68 -24.19 9.99
C ALA A 61 22.63 -25.71 9.77
N SER A 62 22.86 -26.48 10.84
CA SER A 62 22.61 -27.93 10.81
C SER A 62 21.12 -28.19 10.50
N PRO A 63 20.80 -29.11 9.57
CA PRO A 63 19.42 -29.42 9.24
C PRO A 63 18.78 -30.20 10.41
N GLY A 64 17.73 -29.67 11.04
CA GLY A 64 17.01 -30.43 12.07
C GLY A 64 16.14 -29.70 13.08
N ALA A 65 15.70 -28.45 12.87
CA ALA A 65 14.77 -27.81 13.81
C ALA A 65 13.32 -28.16 13.45
N SER A 66 12.67 -28.96 14.31
CA SER A 66 11.22 -29.20 14.30
C SER A 66 10.42 -27.89 14.34
N PRO A 67 9.17 -27.85 13.85
CA PRO A 67 8.33 -26.66 13.94
C PRO A 67 8.22 -26.22 15.40
N ARG A 68 8.73 -25.02 15.71
CA ARG A 68 8.61 -24.46 17.06
C ARG A 68 7.19 -23.97 17.26
N ALA A 69 6.59 -24.32 18.39
CA ALA A 69 5.32 -23.75 18.83
C ALA A 69 5.39 -22.21 18.83
N ALA A 70 4.29 -21.56 18.44
CA ALA A 70 4.19 -20.11 18.42
C ALA A 70 4.48 -19.53 19.82
N SER A 71 5.53 -18.71 19.93
CA SER A 71 5.93 -18.07 21.20
C SER A 71 6.54 -16.70 20.92
N ARG A 72 6.38 -15.76 21.86
CA ARG A 72 7.11 -14.49 21.82
C ARG A 72 8.60 -14.83 21.87
N GLY A 73 9.36 -14.38 20.87
CA GLY A 73 10.81 -14.50 20.89
C GLY A 73 11.42 -13.65 22.02
N SER A 74 12.66 -13.97 22.41
CA SER A 74 13.41 -13.10 23.31
C SER A 74 13.69 -11.75 22.67
N ASP A 75 13.79 -10.70 23.50
CA ASP A 75 14.20 -9.38 23.03
C ASP A 75 15.56 -9.46 22.31
N THR A 76 15.65 -8.75 21.18
CA THR A 76 16.73 -8.83 20.21
C THR A 76 16.71 -7.56 19.33
N TYR A 77 17.23 -7.64 18.11
CA TYR A 77 17.06 -6.64 17.08
C TYR A 77 16.84 -7.30 15.71
N THR A 78 16.48 -6.48 14.73
CA THR A 78 16.52 -6.83 13.30
C THR A 78 17.13 -5.68 12.49
N TYR A 79 17.38 -5.89 11.20
CA TYR A 79 17.78 -4.82 10.29
C TYR A 79 16.56 -4.29 9.53
N LEU A 80 16.74 -3.15 8.87
CA LEU A 80 15.67 -2.45 8.16
C LEU A 80 16.00 -2.32 6.67
N ARG A 81 15.08 -2.74 5.80
CA ARG A 81 15.12 -2.50 4.36
C ARG A 81 14.30 -1.26 4.02
N CYS A 82 14.89 -0.39 3.22
CA CYS A 82 14.33 0.87 2.75
C CYS A 82 14.01 0.75 1.27
N TRP A 83 12.78 0.36 0.96
CA TRP A 83 12.35 0.16 -0.42
C TRP A 83 12.07 1.48 -1.13
N TYR A 84 12.46 1.57 -2.39
CA TYR A 84 12.28 2.74 -3.24
C TYR A 84 12.13 2.34 -4.71
N ARG A 85 11.52 3.22 -5.50
CA ARG A 85 11.44 3.05 -6.96
C ARG A 85 12.78 3.34 -7.62
N ILE A 86 13.21 2.48 -8.54
CA ILE A 86 14.51 2.60 -9.20
C ILE A 86 14.53 3.78 -10.18
N SER A 87 13.46 3.96 -10.96
CA SER A 87 13.38 4.95 -12.03
C SER A 87 12.40 6.07 -11.68
N ASP A 88 12.72 7.31 -12.06
CA ASP A 88 11.77 8.42 -12.01
C ASP A 88 10.72 8.36 -13.14
N ASP A 89 10.89 7.45 -14.11
CA ASP A 89 9.90 7.16 -15.15
C ASP A 89 8.65 6.49 -14.53
N PRO A 90 7.47 7.14 -14.55
CA PRO A 90 6.28 6.60 -13.92
C PRO A 90 5.77 5.31 -14.60
N LEU A 91 6.22 5.01 -15.81
CA LEU A 91 5.94 3.77 -16.54
C LEU A 91 6.81 2.59 -16.09
N LYS A 92 7.83 2.83 -15.26
CA LYS A 92 8.74 1.82 -14.72
C LYS A 92 8.55 1.68 -13.21
N PRO A 93 7.58 0.85 -12.76
CA PRO A 93 7.26 0.68 -11.34
C PRO A 93 8.26 -0.15 -10.54
N GLU A 94 9.29 -0.65 -11.20
CA GLU A 94 10.33 -1.46 -10.58
C GLU A 94 10.93 -0.78 -9.34
N ALA A 95 11.05 -1.57 -8.29
CA ALA A 95 11.51 -1.13 -6.98
C ALA A 95 12.58 -2.07 -6.45
N THR A 96 13.46 -1.51 -5.63
CA THR A 96 14.50 -2.24 -4.91
C THR A 96 14.63 -1.66 -3.51
N TYR A 97 15.61 -2.11 -2.73
CA TYR A 97 15.84 -1.58 -1.39
C TYR A 97 17.31 -1.33 -1.09
N GLU A 98 17.53 -0.42 -0.15
CA GLU A 98 18.80 -0.26 0.55
C GLU A 98 18.66 -0.74 1.99
N TRP A 99 19.74 -1.28 2.55
CA TRP A 99 19.80 -1.57 3.98
C TRP A 99 20.06 -0.28 4.76
N ALA A 100 19.21 0.00 5.74
CA ALA A 100 19.29 1.18 6.58
C ALA A 100 20.65 1.29 7.28
N ARG A 101 21.19 2.51 7.35
CA ARG A 101 22.41 2.85 8.08
C ARG A 101 22.10 3.71 9.29
N ASP A 102 22.84 3.48 10.37
CA ASP A 102 22.79 4.34 11.56
C ASP A 102 23.29 5.74 11.18
N PRO A 103 22.46 6.79 11.34
CA PRO A 103 22.85 8.16 11.00
C PRO A 103 24.04 8.72 11.81
N SER A 104 24.35 8.13 12.96
CA SER A 104 25.39 8.61 13.88
C SER A 104 26.77 7.97 13.66
N GLY A 105 26.81 6.71 13.19
CA GLY A 105 28.04 5.93 13.10
C GLY A 105 28.26 5.21 11.77
N GLY A 106 27.29 5.21 10.85
CA GLY A 106 27.40 4.56 9.54
C GLY A 106 27.34 3.03 9.56
N ASP A 107 27.27 2.39 10.73
CA ASP A 107 26.99 0.96 10.86
C ASP A 107 25.56 0.63 10.39
N TRP A 108 25.21 -0.64 10.29
CA TRP A 108 23.85 -1.08 9.99
C TRP A 108 22.87 -0.61 11.06
N TYR A 109 21.75 -0.01 10.63
CA TYR A 109 20.70 0.38 11.57
C TYR A 109 20.00 -0.87 12.13
N ARG A 110 19.94 -0.97 13.45
CA ARG A 110 19.32 -2.08 14.18
C ARG A 110 18.03 -1.59 14.84
N VAL A 111 16.92 -2.24 14.52
CA VAL A 111 15.62 -1.98 15.17
C VAL A 111 15.54 -2.89 16.40
N PRO A 112 15.54 -2.36 17.64
CA PRO A 112 15.39 -3.19 18.84
C PRO A 112 13.96 -3.68 18.98
N GLY A 113 13.76 -4.90 19.48
CA GLY A 113 12.42 -5.48 19.60
C GLY A 113 12.43 -6.99 19.66
N TYR A 114 11.31 -7.63 19.32
CA TYR A 114 11.19 -9.08 19.30
C TYR A 114 10.34 -9.57 18.14
N TRP A 115 10.59 -10.81 17.72
CA TRP A 115 9.81 -11.50 16.71
C TRP A 115 8.64 -12.25 17.33
N TRP A 116 7.53 -12.32 16.61
CA TRP A 116 6.53 -13.36 16.79
C TRP A 116 6.11 -13.95 15.43
N ALA A 117 5.84 -15.26 15.44
CA ALA A 117 5.49 -16.08 14.28
C ALA A 117 4.32 -17.02 14.63
N ASP A 118 3.47 -17.33 13.66
CA ASP A 118 2.33 -18.26 13.84
C ASP A 118 2.73 -19.74 14.00
N GLY A 119 4.03 -20.05 14.10
CA GLY A 119 4.57 -21.38 14.36
C GLY A 119 4.46 -22.39 13.22
N ILE A 120 3.69 -22.08 12.16
CA ILE A 120 3.46 -22.98 11.01
C ILE A 120 4.14 -22.44 9.75
N THR A 121 4.25 -21.12 9.58
CA THR A 121 4.83 -20.52 8.38
C THR A 121 5.78 -19.35 8.68
N GLN A 122 7.07 -19.50 8.35
CA GLN A 122 8.11 -18.47 8.59
C GLN A 122 7.92 -17.16 7.79
N TRP A 123 7.04 -17.13 6.80
CA TRP A 123 6.70 -15.90 6.06
C TRP A 123 5.67 -15.03 6.81
N LYS A 124 4.98 -15.60 7.80
CA LYS A 124 4.08 -14.88 8.71
C LYS A 124 4.82 -14.55 10.00
N ASN A 125 5.72 -13.56 9.92
CA ASN A 125 6.34 -12.95 11.09
C ASN A 125 6.00 -11.46 11.17
N MET A 126 5.92 -10.95 12.39
CA MET A 126 5.89 -9.52 12.66
C MET A 126 6.96 -9.19 13.69
N PHE A 127 7.64 -8.06 13.50
CA PHE A 127 8.65 -7.56 14.43
C PHE A 127 8.04 -6.45 15.29
N TYR A 128 8.02 -6.63 16.60
CA TYR A 128 7.42 -5.69 17.55
C TYR A 128 8.53 -4.82 18.13
N SER A 129 8.39 -3.51 18.01
CA SER A 129 9.40 -2.54 18.46
C SER A 129 8.76 -1.34 19.11
N ALA A 130 9.42 -0.74 20.10
CA ALA A 130 9.06 0.59 20.60
C ALA A 130 9.44 1.72 19.62
N THR A 131 10.15 1.40 18.53
CA THR A 131 10.55 2.38 17.51
C THR A 131 9.34 2.86 16.72
N ALA A 132 9.13 4.18 16.71
CA ALA A 132 8.05 4.80 15.95
C ALA A 132 8.24 4.66 14.43
N GLN A 133 7.14 4.49 13.70
CA GLN A 133 7.15 4.40 12.22
C GLN A 133 7.84 5.59 11.55
N ASP A 134 7.61 6.81 12.05
CA ASP A 134 8.26 8.03 11.52
C ASP A 134 9.78 8.01 11.69
N THR A 135 10.28 7.41 12.76
CA THR A 135 11.71 7.21 12.99
C THR A 135 12.27 6.23 11.96
N LEU A 136 11.61 5.09 11.75
CA LEU A 136 12.02 4.10 10.74
C LEU A 136 12.05 4.72 9.34
N ALA A 137 10.99 5.44 8.96
CA ALA A 137 10.91 6.15 7.69
C ALA A 137 11.98 7.25 7.58
N GLY A 138 12.25 7.97 8.66
CA GLY A 138 13.30 8.99 8.74
C GLY A 138 14.71 8.42 8.51
N VAL A 139 15.01 7.28 9.13
CA VAL A 139 16.28 6.55 8.91
C VAL A 139 16.40 6.11 7.46
N CYS A 140 15.32 5.56 6.88
CA CYS A 140 15.34 5.15 5.49
C CYS A 140 15.54 6.32 4.53
N ARG A 141 14.82 7.43 4.70
CA ARG A 141 15.01 8.64 3.88
C ARG A 141 16.44 9.17 3.95
N LYS A 142 17.04 9.19 5.15
CA LYS A 142 18.45 9.59 5.33
C LYS A 142 19.41 8.62 4.64
N THR A 143 19.16 7.31 4.73
CA THR A 143 19.96 6.28 4.07
C THR A 143 19.94 6.45 2.55
N LEU A 144 18.75 6.61 1.96
CA LEU A 144 18.59 6.81 0.51
C LEU A 144 19.27 8.11 0.06
N ALA A 145 19.05 9.22 0.78
CA ALA A 145 19.67 10.50 0.46
C ALA A 145 21.20 10.46 0.53
N ALA A 146 21.78 9.77 1.54
CA ALA A 146 23.22 9.59 1.65
C ALA A 146 23.83 8.79 0.48
N ARG A 147 23.02 7.96 -0.20
CA ARG A 147 23.40 7.23 -1.42
C ARG A 147 23.09 8.00 -2.72
N GLY A 148 22.62 9.25 -2.62
CA GLY A 148 22.22 10.07 -3.78
C GLY A 148 20.89 9.65 -4.41
N ILE A 149 20.12 8.78 -3.76
CA ILE A 149 18.81 8.33 -4.23
C ILE A 149 17.75 9.35 -3.82
N ARG A 150 17.06 9.93 -4.81
CA ARG A 150 16.02 10.95 -4.61
C ARG A 150 14.59 10.41 -4.67
N ALA A 151 14.44 9.11 -4.94
CA ALA A 151 13.15 8.46 -4.99
C ALA A 151 12.43 8.51 -3.63
N ASN A 152 11.11 8.57 -3.67
CA ASN A 152 10.29 8.47 -2.46
C ASN A 152 10.44 7.08 -1.82
N LEU A 153 10.39 7.05 -0.49
CA LEU A 153 10.35 5.81 0.28
C LEU A 153 9.02 5.09 -0.01
N THR A 154 9.10 3.86 -0.49
CA THR A 154 7.94 2.98 -0.69
C THR A 154 7.51 2.34 0.63
N GLN A 155 8.45 1.74 1.36
CA GLN A 155 8.18 1.12 2.66
C GLN A 155 9.48 0.86 3.44
N ALA A 156 9.36 0.84 4.76
CA ALA A 156 10.42 0.44 5.68
C ALA A 156 10.01 -0.88 6.35
N VAL A 157 10.75 -1.95 6.10
CA VAL A 157 10.37 -3.31 6.54
C VAL A 157 11.53 -4.01 7.24
N ALA A 158 11.23 -4.82 8.25
CA ALA A 158 12.21 -5.61 8.96
C ALA A 158 12.69 -6.80 8.12
N ALA A 159 13.97 -7.12 8.24
CA ALA A 159 14.58 -8.31 7.68
C ALA A 159 15.92 -8.59 8.38
N ASN A 160 16.24 -9.86 8.64
CA ASN A 160 17.49 -10.22 9.31
C ASN A 160 18.66 -10.34 8.32
N ASN A 161 18.38 -10.72 7.07
CA ASN A 161 19.36 -10.88 6.01
C ASN A 161 18.71 -10.71 4.62
N ALA A 162 19.48 -10.88 3.54
CA ALA A 162 18.99 -10.74 2.16
C ALA A 162 17.91 -11.76 1.75
N LEU A 163 17.87 -12.95 2.36
CA LEU A 163 16.93 -14.04 2.05
C LEU A 163 15.65 -14.00 2.91
N SER A 164 15.59 -13.12 3.91
CA SER A 164 14.37 -12.83 4.67
C SER A 164 13.26 -12.27 3.76
N PHE A 165 12.01 -12.57 4.07
CA PHE A 165 10.86 -11.84 3.50
C PHE A 165 10.83 -10.38 3.99
N ASN A 166 9.89 -9.60 3.47
CA ASN A 166 9.63 -8.25 3.97
C ASN A 166 8.67 -8.34 5.17
N TYR A 167 9.14 -8.07 6.38
CA TYR A 167 8.31 -8.19 7.57
C TYR A 167 7.84 -6.83 8.08
N THR A 168 6.58 -6.76 8.49
CA THR A 168 6.01 -5.58 9.12
C THR A 168 6.70 -5.31 10.47
N VAL A 169 7.08 -4.06 10.70
CA VAL A 169 7.48 -3.59 12.03
C VAL A 169 6.25 -3.01 12.71
N TRP A 170 5.74 -3.67 13.74
CA TRP A 170 4.69 -3.15 14.61
C TRP A 170 5.29 -2.22 15.66
N THR A 171 4.88 -0.95 15.66
CA THR A 171 5.18 -0.04 16.77
C THR A 171 4.27 -0.39 17.96
N ILE A 172 4.89 -0.83 19.05
CA ILE A 172 4.23 -1.12 20.33
C ILE A 172 3.61 0.16 20.88
N ASP A 173 2.37 0.07 21.33
CA ASP A 173 1.66 1.21 21.91
C ASP A 173 2.22 1.52 23.31
N ALA A 174 2.16 2.78 23.74
CA ALA A 174 2.57 3.13 25.10
C ALA A 174 1.58 2.57 26.13
N ALA A 175 2.04 2.25 27.34
CA ALA A 175 1.16 1.82 28.43
C ALA A 175 0.08 2.87 28.75
N GLN A 176 0.46 4.15 28.74
CA GLN A 176 -0.46 5.27 28.88
C GLN A 176 -0.96 5.73 27.50
N GLN A 177 -2.24 5.49 27.23
CA GLN A 177 -2.92 5.91 26.02
C GLN A 177 -4.21 6.66 26.36
N ASP A 178 -4.48 7.72 25.60
CA ASP A 178 -5.82 8.30 25.50
C ASP A 178 -6.71 7.47 24.55
N ALA A 179 -7.96 7.88 24.37
CA ALA A 179 -8.95 7.16 23.57
C ALA A 179 -8.93 7.53 22.07
N ARG A 180 -7.85 8.18 21.60
CA ARG A 180 -7.72 8.63 20.21
C ARG A 180 -7.29 7.49 19.31
N VAL A 181 -7.66 7.59 18.04
CA VAL A 181 -7.15 6.67 17.02
C VAL A 181 -5.64 6.87 16.87
N ASN A 182 -4.88 5.78 16.94
CA ASN A 182 -3.41 5.80 16.87
C ASN A 182 -2.83 4.95 15.74
N LYS A 183 -3.67 4.20 15.00
CA LYS A 183 -3.25 3.42 13.82
C LYS A 183 -4.44 3.10 12.89
N LEU A 184 -4.10 2.80 11.64
CA LEU A 184 -5.00 2.26 10.62
C LEU A 184 -4.65 0.80 10.37
N ILE A 185 -5.64 -0.09 10.48
CA ILE A 185 -5.52 -1.51 10.09
C ILE A 185 -6.49 -1.79 8.95
N VAL A 186 -5.99 -2.34 7.85
CA VAL A 186 -6.79 -2.61 6.65
C VAL A 186 -6.87 -4.11 6.35
N PHE A 187 -8.09 -4.55 6.06
CA PHE A 187 -8.42 -5.87 5.57
C PHE A 187 -9.05 -5.79 4.18
N GLY A 188 -8.79 -6.77 3.34
CA GLY A 188 -9.28 -6.73 1.97
C GLY A 188 -8.54 -7.64 1.00
N ASP A 189 -8.52 -7.21 -0.25
CA ASP A 189 -7.95 -7.96 -1.36
C ASP A 189 -6.82 -7.20 -2.07
N SER A 190 -6.64 -7.44 -3.38
CA SER A 190 -5.59 -6.82 -4.20
C SER A 190 -5.70 -5.29 -4.30
N LEU A 191 -6.88 -4.70 -4.09
CA LEU A 191 -7.03 -3.24 -4.06
C LEU A 191 -6.38 -2.59 -2.83
N SER A 192 -6.03 -3.40 -1.82
CA SER A 192 -5.46 -2.94 -0.56
C SER A 192 -4.14 -3.62 -0.19
N ASP A 193 -3.80 -4.78 -0.78
CA ASP A 193 -2.55 -5.50 -0.51
C ASP A 193 -1.31 -4.68 -0.91
N THR A 194 -0.32 -4.66 0.00
CA THR A 194 0.95 -3.96 -0.18
C THR A 194 2.15 -4.89 -0.23
N GLN A 195 2.04 -6.13 0.26
CA GLN A 195 3.16 -7.08 0.28
C GLN A 195 2.80 -8.53 0.66
N ASN A 196 1.58 -8.82 1.12
CA ASN A 196 1.26 -10.14 1.69
C ASN A 196 1.28 -11.22 0.61
N MET A 197 0.62 -11.01 -0.52
CA MET A 197 0.70 -11.93 -1.67
C MET A 197 2.11 -11.95 -2.28
N PHE A 198 2.81 -10.82 -2.24
CA PHE A 198 4.19 -10.72 -2.71
C PHE A 198 5.14 -11.60 -1.89
N ASN A 199 5.07 -11.57 -0.56
CA ASN A 199 5.83 -12.50 0.29
C ASN A 199 5.39 -13.95 0.09
N ALA A 200 4.08 -14.23 0.08
CA ALA A 200 3.55 -15.59 -0.08
C ALA A 200 4.00 -16.26 -1.39
N SER A 201 4.26 -15.46 -2.43
CA SER A 201 4.72 -15.91 -3.74
C SER A 201 6.25 -15.87 -3.94
N GLN A 202 7.04 -15.64 -2.89
CA GLN A 202 8.49 -15.43 -3.01
C GLN A 202 8.86 -14.28 -3.96
N TRP A 203 8.13 -13.18 -3.85
CA TRP A 203 8.29 -11.95 -4.62
C TRP A 203 8.03 -12.10 -6.12
N LYS A 204 7.21 -13.08 -6.50
CA LYS A 204 6.85 -13.34 -7.91
C LYS A 204 5.50 -12.75 -8.32
N LEU A 205 4.60 -12.52 -7.36
CA LEU A 205 3.22 -12.10 -7.62
C LEU A 205 2.83 -10.87 -6.77
N PRO A 206 2.46 -9.73 -7.39
CA PRO A 206 2.59 -9.46 -8.82
C PRO A 206 4.07 -9.28 -9.23
N ASN A 207 4.34 -9.41 -10.53
CA ASN A 207 5.70 -9.30 -11.07
C ASN A 207 6.29 -7.90 -10.83
N GLY A 208 7.42 -7.83 -10.11
CA GLY A 208 8.01 -6.57 -9.65
C GLY A 208 8.50 -5.61 -10.74
N THR A 209 8.62 -6.06 -12.00
CA THR A 209 9.00 -5.17 -13.12
C THR A 209 7.82 -4.32 -13.60
N SER A 210 6.60 -4.82 -13.42
CA SER A 210 5.37 -4.24 -13.99
C SER A 210 4.39 -3.79 -12.92
N TRP A 211 4.54 -4.24 -11.68
CA TRP A 211 3.75 -3.80 -10.53
C TRP A 211 4.67 -3.36 -9.41
N HIS A 212 4.27 -2.32 -8.69
CA HIS A 212 5.17 -1.63 -7.76
C HIS A 212 5.29 -2.40 -6.44
N ALA A 213 6.46 -3.01 -6.19
CA ALA A 213 6.83 -3.54 -4.87
C ALA A 213 5.74 -4.37 -4.17
N GLY A 214 5.04 -5.24 -4.92
CA GLY A 214 3.98 -6.11 -4.41
C GLY A 214 2.56 -5.52 -4.41
N ARG A 215 2.36 -4.23 -4.74
CA ARG A 215 1.03 -3.64 -4.92
C ARG A 215 0.47 -4.06 -6.27
N PHE A 216 -0.82 -4.36 -6.36
CA PHE A 216 -1.52 -4.54 -7.64
C PHE A 216 -1.82 -3.18 -8.30
N SER A 217 -0.79 -2.35 -8.46
CA SER A 217 -0.84 -1.04 -9.11
C SER A 217 0.58 -0.62 -9.52
N ASN A 218 0.71 0.53 -10.18
CA ASN A 218 2.00 1.15 -10.49
C ASN A 218 2.55 2.03 -9.37
N GLY A 219 2.04 1.93 -8.13
CA GLY A 219 2.46 2.74 -6.99
C GLY A 219 1.67 2.40 -5.72
N PRO A 220 1.67 3.27 -4.70
CA PRO A 220 0.89 3.08 -3.49
C PRO A 220 -0.61 2.91 -3.73
N VAL A 221 -1.27 2.14 -2.86
CA VAL A 221 -2.73 1.94 -2.88
C VAL A 221 -3.46 2.96 -2.00
N TRP A 222 -4.79 3.01 -2.10
CA TRP A 222 -5.64 4.02 -1.44
C TRP A 222 -5.40 4.10 0.07
N ALA A 223 -5.21 2.95 0.73
CA ALA A 223 -5.01 2.85 2.16
C ALA A 223 -3.72 3.52 2.63
N GLU A 224 -2.65 3.43 1.84
CA GLU A 224 -1.37 4.10 2.12
C GLU A 224 -1.54 5.63 2.05
N TYR A 225 -2.28 6.14 1.06
CA TYR A 225 -2.60 7.56 0.95
C TYR A 225 -3.48 8.07 2.10
N VAL A 226 -4.51 7.29 2.48
CA VAL A 226 -5.37 7.63 3.64
C VAL A 226 -4.54 7.67 4.93
N ALA A 227 -3.72 6.65 5.18
CA ALA A 227 -2.84 6.62 6.36
C ALA A 227 -1.92 7.84 6.43
N ASN A 228 -1.27 8.18 5.31
CA ASN A 228 -0.39 9.34 5.22
C ASN A 228 -1.15 10.65 5.47
N ALA A 229 -2.34 10.82 4.87
CA ALA A 229 -3.17 12.01 5.06
C ALA A 229 -3.70 12.16 6.49
N LEU A 230 -3.91 11.04 7.20
CA LEU A 230 -4.30 11.00 8.61
C LEU A 230 -3.11 11.01 9.57
N ARG A 231 -1.87 10.86 9.08
CA ARG A 231 -0.65 10.69 9.86
C ARG A 231 -0.75 9.52 10.86
N LEU A 232 -1.29 8.40 10.40
CA LEU A 232 -1.43 7.18 11.19
C LEU A 232 -0.42 6.13 10.71
N PRO A 233 0.23 5.39 11.64
CA PRO A 233 0.82 4.09 11.35
C PRO A 233 -0.18 3.20 10.60
N PHE A 234 0.29 2.56 9.54
CA PHE A 234 -0.51 1.71 8.66
C PHE A 234 -0.05 0.26 8.76
N TYR A 235 -1.00 -0.64 8.99
CA TYR A 235 -0.77 -2.08 9.01
C TYR A 235 -1.80 -2.78 8.11
N ASN A 236 -1.35 -3.77 7.36
CA ASN A 236 -2.16 -4.34 6.29
C ASN A 236 -2.25 -5.85 6.39
N TRP A 237 -3.47 -6.34 6.46
CA TRP A 237 -3.81 -7.77 6.41
C TRP A 237 -4.45 -8.16 5.08
N ALA A 238 -4.70 -7.22 4.17
CA ALA A 238 -5.24 -7.53 2.85
C ALA A 238 -4.31 -8.45 2.05
N ILE A 239 -4.88 -9.38 1.28
CA ILE A 239 -4.13 -10.35 0.48
C ILE A 239 -4.64 -10.31 -0.96
N GLY A 240 -3.75 -10.15 -1.94
CA GLY A 240 -4.11 -10.19 -3.35
C GLY A 240 -4.90 -11.45 -3.71
N GLY A 241 -6.06 -11.29 -4.35
CA GLY A 241 -6.95 -12.42 -4.66
C GLY A 241 -7.74 -12.97 -3.47
N ALA A 242 -7.70 -12.35 -2.29
CA ALA A 242 -8.58 -12.76 -1.20
C ALA A 242 -10.06 -12.59 -1.58
N ALA A 243 -10.86 -13.57 -1.16
CA ALA A 243 -12.30 -13.51 -1.19
C ALA A 243 -12.85 -13.14 0.20
N THR A 244 -14.14 -12.90 0.35
CA THR A 244 -14.73 -12.52 1.65
C THR A 244 -14.72 -13.67 2.67
N ASP A 245 -14.59 -14.91 2.21
CA ASP A 245 -14.22 -16.09 3.00
C ASP A 245 -13.16 -16.93 2.24
N GLN A 246 -12.46 -17.86 2.90
CA GLN A 246 -11.36 -18.62 2.28
C GLN A 246 -11.77 -19.24 0.95
N HIS A 247 -10.95 -18.99 -0.07
CA HIS A 247 -11.11 -19.63 -1.37
C HIS A 247 -9.80 -20.33 -1.75
N LEU A 248 -9.87 -21.64 -1.96
CA LEU A 248 -8.70 -22.49 -2.20
C LEU A 248 -7.64 -22.31 -1.09
N VAL A 249 -6.44 -21.89 -1.48
CA VAL A 249 -5.28 -21.67 -0.60
C VAL A 249 -5.12 -20.22 -0.17
N VAL A 250 -5.93 -19.29 -0.69
CA VAL A 250 -5.83 -17.87 -0.35
C VAL A 250 -6.73 -17.59 0.87
N PRO A 251 -6.17 -17.10 2.00
CA PRO A 251 -6.97 -16.73 3.16
C PRO A 251 -7.97 -15.62 2.81
N GLY A 252 -9.23 -15.81 3.18
CA GLY A 252 -10.27 -14.81 3.00
C GLY A 252 -10.32 -13.81 4.14
N LEU A 253 -11.26 -12.87 4.07
CA LEU A 253 -11.42 -11.79 5.06
C LEU A 253 -11.55 -12.31 6.51
N VAL A 254 -12.30 -13.38 6.72
CA VAL A 254 -12.45 -14.01 8.05
C VAL A 254 -11.09 -14.47 8.60
N GLN A 255 -10.28 -15.15 7.78
CA GLN A 255 -8.96 -15.63 8.19
C GLN A 255 -7.97 -14.47 8.41
N GLN A 256 -8.10 -13.37 7.67
CA GLN A 256 -7.31 -12.17 7.90
C GLN A 256 -7.59 -11.58 9.29
N ILE A 257 -8.85 -11.54 9.71
CA ILE A 257 -9.24 -11.02 11.04
C ILE A 257 -8.80 -11.97 12.16
N ASP A 258 -8.94 -13.28 11.96
CA ASP A 258 -8.47 -14.27 12.94
C ASP A 258 -6.94 -14.19 13.10
N SER A 259 -6.21 -14.03 11.99
CA SER A 259 -4.77 -13.78 12.03
C SER A 259 -4.44 -12.47 12.77
N TRP A 260 -5.14 -11.37 12.47
CA TRP A 260 -4.93 -10.11 13.17
C TRP A 260 -5.11 -10.27 14.68
N ARG A 261 -6.19 -10.91 15.14
CA ARG A 261 -6.42 -11.19 16.57
C ARG A 261 -5.23 -11.90 17.18
N GLU A 262 -4.75 -12.96 16.51
CA GLU A 262 -3.59 -13.72 16.99
C GLU A 262 -2.35 -12.84 17.16
N TYR A 263 -2.00 -12.02 16.16
CA TYR A 263 -0.87 -11.09 16.29
C TYR A 263 -1.08 -10.05 17.39
N MET A 264 -2.30 -9.55 17.55
CA MET A 264 -2.61 -8.50 18.52
C MET A 264 -2.62 -8.99 19.97
N ASP A 265 -2.92 -10.27 20.21
CA ASP A 265 -2.75 -10.88 21.53
C ASP A 265 -1.29 -10.83 22.02
N ARG A 266 -0.32 -10.65 21.11
CA ARG A 266 1.12 -10.47 21.44
C ARG A 266 1.58 -9.01 21.42
N ALA A 267 0.69 -8.07 21.08
CA ALA A 267 0.99 -6.64 21.08
C ALA A 267 0.75 -6.07 22.48
N PRO A 268 1.80 -5.66 23.22
CA PRO A 268 1.64 -5.05 24.53
C PRO A 268 0.82 -3.78 24.42
N ASP A 269 -0.05 -3.56 25.41
CA ASP A 269 -0.87 -2.37 25.54
C ASP A 269 -1.81 -2.08 24.36
N TYR A 270 -1.99 -3.03 23.45
CA TYR A 270 -2.85 -2.82 22.28
C TYR A 270 -4.32 -2.67 22.68
N ARG A 271 -4.96 -1.62 22.17
CA ARG A 271 -6.38 -1.34 22.38
C ARG A 271 -7.09 -1.32 21.02
N PRO A 272 -7.91 -2.33 20.70
CA PRO A 272 -8.73 -2.33 19.47
C PRO A 272 -9.59 -1.08 19.32
N ALA A 273 -10.06 -0.50 20.43
CA ALA A 273 -10.81 0.75 20.43
C ALA A 273 -10.03 1.98 19.93
N ASN A 274 -8.69 1.95 19.98
CA ASN A 274 -7.82 3.02 19.48
C ASN A 274 -7.38 2.79 18.02
N THR A 275 -7.97 1.80 17.35
CA THR A 275 -7.66 1.48 15.95
C THR A 275 -8.80 1.91 15.05
N LEU A 276 -8.46 2.57 13.95
CA LEU A 276 -9.36 2.68 12.80
C LEU A 276 -9.18 1.43 11.96
N PHE A 277 -10.24 0.63 11.84
CA PHE A 277 -10.26 -0.50 10.92
C PHE A 277 -10.86 -0.08 9.59
N ALA A 278 -10.36 -0.58 8.47
CA ALA A 278 -11.04 -0.49 7.19
C ALA A 278 -11.16 -1.85 6.52
N VAL A 279 -12.33 -2.09 5.93
CA VAL A 279 -12.65 -3.31 5.19
C VAL A 279 -13.04 -2.92 3.76
N PHE A 280 -12.30 -3.44 2.79
CA PHE A 280 -12.61 -3.28 1.36
C PHE A 280 -12.35 -4.61 0.64
N ALA A 281 -13.42 -5.37 0.38
CA ALA A 281 -13.36 -6.73 -0.14
C ALA A 281 -14.61 -7.06 -0.98
N GLY A 282 -14.60 -8.22 -1.64
CA GLY A 282 -15.75 -8.77 -2.37
C GLY A 282 -15.62 -8.74 -3.89
N GLY A 283 -14.62 -8.02 -4.43
CA GLY A 283 -14.41 -7.97 -5.88
C GLY A 283 -14.08 -9.35 -6.46
N ASN A 284 -13.20 -10.10 -5.81
CA ASN A 284 -12.80 -11.43 -6.28
C ASN A 284 -13.94 -12.46 -6.21
N ASP A 285 -14.80 -12.37 -5.20
CA ASP A 285 -15.97 -13.24 -5.04
C ASP A 285 -16.87 -13.21 -6.27
N LEU A 286 -17.15 -11.99 -6.77
CA LEU A 286 -18.03 -11.77 -7.93
C LEU A 286 -17.31 -11.98 -9.27
N VAL A 287 -16.03 -11.59 -9.38
CA VAL A 287 -15.31 -11.60 -10.66
C VAL A 287 -14.64 -12.95 -10.97
N ASN A 288 -14.12 -13.62 -9.94
CA ASN A 288 -13.19 -14.74 -10.08
C ASN A 288 -13.71 -16.06 -9.48
N TYR A 289 -14.56 -16.02 -8.45
CA TYR A 289 -14.89 -17.21 -7.66
C TYR A 289 -16.34 -17.68 -7.75
N GLY A 290 -17.20 -16.96 -8.50
CA GLY A 290 -18.58 -17.36 -8.75
C GLY A 290 -19.45 -17.40 -7.49
N ARG A 291 -19.08 -16.68 -6.43
CA ARG A 291 -19.91 -16.58 -5.22
C ARG A 291 -21.07 -15.62 -5.46
N THR A 292 -22.18 -15.89 -4.79
CA THR A 292 -23.33 -14.97 -4.88
C THR A 292 -23.08 -13.71 -4.06
N PRO A 293 -23.70 -12.57 -4.42
CA PRO A 293 -23.68 -11.36 -3.60
C PRO A 293 -24.09 -11.60 -2.15
N GLU A 294 -25.03 -12.51 -1.91
CA GLU A 294 -25.49 -12.87 -0.57
C GLU A 294 -24.42 -13.57 0.26
N GLN A 295 -23.77 -14.59 -0.30
CA GLN A 295 -22.69 -15.31 0.37
C GLN A 295 -21.56 -14.34 0.75
N ALA A 296 -21.15 -13.51 -0.21
CA ALA A 296 -20.07 -12.55 0.00
C ALA A 296 -20.44 -11.50 1.07
N ALA A 297 -21.65 -10.95 1.03
CA ALA A 297 -22.10 -9.94 2.00
C ALA A 297 -22.25 -10.53 3.41
N ASN A 298 -22.72 -11.77 3.53
CA ASN A 298 -22.79 -12.47 4.81
C ASN A 298 -21.40 -12.69 5.42
N ALA A 299 -20.40 -13.07 4.61
CA ALA A 299 -19.03 -13.23 5.09
C ALA A 299 -18.41 -11.90 5.55
N VAL A 300 -18.74 -10.78 4.89
CA VAL A 300 -18.37 -9.44 5.39
C VAL A 300 -19.09 -9.10 6.68
N ARG A 301 -20.38 -9.39 6.80
CA ARG A 301 -21.13 -9.20 8.07
C ARG A 301 -20.43 -9.94 9.21
N ASP A 302 -20.12 -11.21 9.03
CA ASP A 302 -19.47 -12.04 10.05
C ASP A 302 -18.09 -11.49 10.43
N SER A 303 -17.36 -10.94 9.45
CA SER A 303 -16.09 -10.24 9.66
C SER A 303 -16.25 -8.96 10.49
N LEU A 304 -17.28 -8.15 10.21
CA LEU A 304 -17.60 -6.94 10.98
C LEU A 304 -18.00 -7.28 12.42
N GLU A 305 -18.81 -8.33 12.61
CA GLU A 305 -19.17 -8.82 13.95
C GLU A 305 -17.95 -9.31 14.72
N ARG A 306 -17.02 -10.02 14.06
CA ARG A 306 -15.75 -10.42 14.68
C ARG A 306 -14.92 -9.22 15.09
N LEU A 307 -14.79 -8.18 14.27
CA LEU A 307 -14.06 -6.98 14.68
C LEU A 307 -14.72 -6.31 15.89
N ALA A 308 -16.04 -6.11 15.85
CA ALA A 308 -16.79 -5.49 16.93
C ALA A 308 -16.71 -6.31 18.23
N ALA A 309 -16.84 -7.64 18.15
CA ALA A 309 -16.66 -8.54 19.29
C ALA A 309 -15.22 -8.55 19.84
N ALA A 310 -14.23 -8.13 19.05
CA ALA A 310 -12.84 -7.94 19.49
C ALA A 310 -12.61 -6.58 20.18
N GLY A 311 -13.65 -5.74 20.31
CA GLY A 311 -13.53 -4.40 20.88
C GLY A 311 -13.19 -3.31 19.87
N ALA A 312 -13.30 -3.57 18.56
CA ALA A 312 -13.24 -2.50 17.56
C ALA A 312 -14.41 -1.53 17.75
N THR A 313 -14.12 -0.23 17.79
CA THR A 313 -15.14 0.82 17.96
C THR A 313 -15.30 1.71 16.73
N ARG A 314 -14.37 1.64 15.77
CA ARG A 314 -14.34 2.49 14.57
C ARG A 314 -13.99 1.64 13.35
N ILE A 315 -14.96 1.47 12.46
CA ILE A 315 -14.81 0.66 11.25
C ILE A 315 -15.30 1.46 10.04
N LEU A 316 -14.43 1.60 9.05
CA LEU A 316 -14.77 2.03 7.70
C LEU A 316 -15.08 0.80 6.85
N LEU A 317 -16.29 0.70 6.30
CA LEU A 317 -16.62 -0.26 5.26
C LEU A 317 -16.70 0.44 3.91
N VAL A 318 -16.00 -0.07 2.90
CA VAL A 318 -16.01 0.51 1.55
C VAL A 318 -16.82 -0.37 0.61
N THR A 319 -17.80 0.20 -0.09
CA THR A 319 -18.58 -0.53 -1.11
C THR A 319 -17.73 -0.79 -2.36
N LEU A 320 -18.14 -1.73 -3.21
CA LEU A 320 -17.44 -1.99 -4.46
C LEU A 320 -17.76 -0.91 -5.51
N PRO A 321 -16.76 -0.41 -6.25
CA PRO A 321 -17.03 0.25 -7.53
C PRO A 321 -17.66 -0.76 -8.51
N ASP A 322 -18.22 -0.27 -9.62
CA ASP A 322 -18.70 -1.16 -10.69
C ASP A 322 -17.53 -1.85 -11.40
N VAL A 323 -17.10 -2.99 -10.84
CA VAL A 323 -15.97 -3.78 -11.37
C VAL A 323 -16.24 -4.32 -12.77
N SER A 324 -17.50 -4.38 -13.22
CA SER A 324 -17.84 -4.78 -14.58
C SER A 324 -17.36 -3.78 -15.64
N ARG A 325 -16.98 -2.57 -15.23
CA ARG A 325 -16.42 -1.53 -16.10
C ARG A 325 -14.90 -1.62 -16.26
N ALA A 326 -14.24 -2.56 -15.57
CA ALA A 326 -12.81 -2.78 -15.74
C ALA A 326 -12.46 -3.34 -17.13
N PRO A 327 -11.28 -3.04 -17.70
CA PRO A 327 -10.94 -3.43 -19.07
C PRO A 327 -11.07 -4.94 -19.38
N VAL A 328 -10.89 -5.82 -18.40
CA VAL A 328 -11.05 -7.28 -18.56
C VAL A 328 -12.45 -7.68 -19.04
N PHE A 329 -13.48 -6.86 -18.77
CA PHE A 329 -14.86 -7.12 -19.20
C PHE A 329 -15.14 -6.77 -20.65
N ALA A 330 -14.20 -6.14 -21.36
CA ALA A 330 -14.33 -5.89 -22.80
C ALA A 330 -14.42 -7.18 -23.63
N THR A 331 -13.90 -8.30 -23.11
CA THR A 331 -13.91 -9.61 -23.78
C THR A 331 -14.77 -10.65 -23.06
N ARG A 332 -15.54 -10.27 -22.03
CA ARG A 332 -16.38 -11.18 -21.24
C ARG A 332 -17.84 -11.12 -21.69
N THR A 333 -18.56 -12.22 -21.50
CA THR A 333 -19.99 -12.35 -21.85
C THR A 333 -20.93 -12.10 -20.67
N ASP A 334 -20.40 -12.00 -19.45
CA ASP A 334 -21.17 -11.90 -18.21
C ASP A 334 -21.18 -10.49 -17.59
N THR A 335 -20.73 -9.47 -18.32
CA THR A 335 -20.61 -8.07 -17.85
C THR A 335 -21.89 -7.55 -17.20
N ALA A 336 -23.06 -7.73 -17.86
CA ALA A 336 -24.34 -7.27 -17.31
C ALA A 336 -24.75 -8.02 -16.02
N SER A 337 -24.41 -9.31 -15.93
CA SER A 337 -24.65 -10.11 -14.72
C SER A 337 -23.79 -9.61 -13.57
N VAL A 338 -22.49 -9.39 -13.80
CA VAL A 338 -21.57 -8.86 -12.77
C VAL A 338 -22.00 -7.46 -12.33
N ALA A 339 -22.39 -6.57 -13.25
CA ALA A 339 -22.89 -5.24 -12.90
C ALA A 339 -24.11 -5.30 -11.95
N ALA A 340 -25.05 -6.21 -12.22
CA ALA A 340 -26.21 -6.43 -11.35
C ALA A 340 -25.81 -7.02 -9.99
N GLN A 341 -24.87 -7.98 -9.98
CA GLN A 341 -24.35 -8.59 -8.75
C GLN A 341 -23.64 -7.58 -7.85
N VAL A 342 -22.86 -6.64 -8.42
CA VAL A 342 -22.20 -5.57 -7.64
C VAL A 342 -23.23 -4.68 -6.95
N LYS A 343 -24.30 -4.29 -7.65
CA LYS A 343 -25.38 -3.47 -7.06
C LYS A 343 -26.10 -4.23 -5.94
N ASP A 344 -26.41 -5.51 -6.15
CA ASP A 344 -27.02 -6.34 -5.11
C ASP A 344 -26.10 -6.52 -3.90
N TYR A 345 -24.80 -6.74 -4.15
CA TYR A 345 -23.79 -6.86 -3.11
C TYR A 345 -23.67 -5.59 -2.28
N ASN A 346 -23.55 -4.42 -2.91
CA ASN A 346 -23.44 -3.13 -2.21
C ASN A 346 -24.67 -2.82 -1.36
N ARG A 347 -25.88 -3.14 -1.86
CA ARG A 347 -27.12 -3.04 -1.08
C ARG A 347 -27.06 -3.93 0.17
N ARG A 348 -26.68 -5.20 -0.01
CA ARG A 348 -26.56 -6.16 1.10
C ARG A 348 -25.46 -5.79 2.10
N LEU A 349 -24.36 -5.15 1.65
CA LEU A 349 -23.35 -4.60 2.55
C LEU A 349 -23.90 -3.48 3.43
N ALA A 350 -24.71 -2.58 2.86
CA ALA A 350 -25.37 -1.53 3.64
C ALA A 350 -26.33 -2.13 4.69
N ASP A 351 -27.10 -3.15 4.30
CA ASP A 351 -28.00 -3.89 5.21
C ASP A 351 -27.22 -4.60 6.32
N ALA A 352 -26.11 -5.29 5.96
CA ALA A 352 -25.22 -5.93 6.92
C ALA A 352 -24.64 -4.93 7.92
N ALA A 353 -24.15 -3.79 7.44
CA ALA A 353 -23.61 -2.74 8.32
C ALA A 353 -24.69 -2.14 9.23
N ALA A 354 -25.92 -1.97 8.75
CA ALA A 354 -27.05 -1.54 9.56
C ALA A 354 -27.38 -2.57 10.66
N ALA A 355 -27.40 -3.86 10.34
CA ALA A 355 -27.64 -4.93 11.31
C ALA A 355 -26.56 -4.98 12.40
N VAL A 356 -25.29 -4.88 12.03
CA VAL A 356 -24.18 -4.86 13.01
C VAL A 356 -24.26 -3.59 13.87
N ARG A 357 -24.53 -2.41 13.30
CA ARG A 357 -24.76 -1.19 14.11
C ARG A 357 -25.90 -1.34 15.10
N ALA A 358 -27.03 -1.94 14.69
CA ALA A 358 -28.16 -2.16 15.58
C ALA A 358 -27.80 -3.07 16.77
N ARG A 359 -26.96 -4.08 16.52
CA ARG A 359 -26.50 -5.03 17.55
C ARG A 359 -25.55 -4.41 18.58
N TYR A 360 -24.61 -3.56 18.13
CA TYR A 360 -23.57 -2.99 19.00
C TYR A 360 -23.90 -1.57 19.49
N GLY A 361 -24.91 -0.91 18.91
CA GLY A 361 -25.37 0.41 19.32
C GLY A 361 -24.25 1.45 19.35
N ALA A 362 -24.27 2.31 20.37
CA ALA A 362 -23.30 3.41 20.53
C ALA A 362 -21.85 2.96 20.73
N THR A 363 -21.60 1.67 20.98
CA THR A 363 -20.23 1.15 21.16
C THR A 363 -19.44 1.06 19.84
N LEU A 364 -20.15 1.01 18.70
CA LEU A 364 -19.54 0.84 17.39
C LEU A 364 -19.94 1.95 16.42
N ARG A 365 -18.96 2.74 16.00
CA ARG A 365 -19.05 3.63 14.83
C ARG A 365 -18.64 2.85 13.59
N LEU A 366 -19.62 2.28 12.91
CA LEU A 366 -19.44 1.57 11.63
C LEU A 366 -20.02 2.43 10.50
N GLU A 367 -19.14 2.94 9.65
CA GLU A 367 -19.50 3.89 8.59
C GLU A 367 -19.22 3.30 7.22
N VAL A 368 -20.21 3.43 6.32
CA VAL A 368 -20.13 2.89 4.96
C VAL A 368 -19.79 4.03 4.01
N PHE A 369 -18.62 3.95 3.38
CA PHE A 369 -18.23 4.84 2.30
C PHE A 369 -18.69 4.26 0.97
N ASP A 370 -19.53 5.00 0.24
CA ASP A 370 -19.95 4.59 -1.09
C ASP A 370 -18.87 4.90 -2.14
N ALA A 371 -18.11 3.88 -2.54
CA ALA A 371 -17.17 4.01 -3.65
C ALA A 371 -17.86 3.85 -5.02
N TYR A 372 -19.08 3.29 -5.09
CA TYR A 372 -19.77 3.05 -6.36
C TYR A 372 -20.05 4.35 -7.10
N ALA A 373 -20.80 5.28 -6.48
CA ALA A 373 -21.18 6.53 -7.11
C ALA A 373 -20.00 7.38 -7.62
N PRO A 374 -18.95 7.66 -6.83
CA PRO A 374 -17.83 8.47 -7.32
C PRO A 374 -17.05 7.77 -8.43
N PHE A 375 -16.89 6.43 -8.39
CA PHE A 375 -16.25 5.71 -9.49
C PHE A 375 -17.10 5.69 -10.75
N ASP A 376 -18.43 5.55 -10.63
CA ASP A 376 -19.31 5.59 -11.78
C ASP A 376 -19.21 6.92 -12.52
N ASP A 377 -19.16 8.03 -11.77
CA ASP A 377 -18.95 9.36 -12.33
C ASP A 377 -17.54 9.52 -12.94
N LEU A 378 -16.49 9.07 -12.24
CA LEU A 378 -15.12 9.07 -12.78
C LEU A 378 -15.02 8.33 -14.11
N LEU A 379 -15.57 7.12 -14.18
CA LEU A 379 -15.47 6.28 -15.36
C LEU A 379 -16.31 6.81 -16.53
N SER A 380 -17.37 7.58 -16.23
CA SER A 380 -18.23 8.21 -17.24
C SER A 380 -17.68 9.56 -17.70
N HIS A 381 -16.99 10.29 -16.82
CA HIS A 381 -16.48 11.65 -17.06
C HIS A 381 -14.99 11.79 -16.70
N PRO A 382 -14.08 10.95 -17.23
CA PRO A 382 -12.69 10.90 -16.77
C PRO A 382 -11.93 12.23 -16.91
N ALA A 383 -12.24 13.00 -17.96
CA ALA A 383 -11.60 14.29 -18.22
C ALA A 383 -11.86 15.33 -17.11
N GLN A 384 -13.00 15.25 -16.40
CA GLN A 384 -13.28 16.14 -15.26
C GLN A 384 -12.32 15.92 -14.09
N TYR A 385 -11.73 14.73 -14.04
CA TYR A 385 -10.81 14.29 -13.00
C TYR A 385 -9.34 14.24 -13.47
N GLY A 386 -9.08 14.72 -14.70
CA GLY A 386 -7.73 14.75 -15.29
C GLY A 386 -7.26 13.42 -15.87
N PHE A 387 -8.17 12.48 -16.14
CA PHE A 387 -7.88 11.23 -16.84
C PHE A 387 -8.31 11.32 -18.31
N ASP A 388 -7.53 10.71 -19.19
CA ASP A 388 -7.85 10.60 -20.61
C ASP A 388 -8.54 9.28 -20.95
N ASP A 389 -8.18 8.20 -20.24
CA ASP A 389 -8.69 6.86 -20.52
C ASP A 389 -9.19 6.15 -19.27
N ALA A 390 -10.48 5.81 -19.29
CA ALA A 390 -11.17 5.04 -18.26
C ALA A 390 -11.70 3.70 -18.76
N LYS A 391 -11.34 3.27 -19.98
CA LYS A 391 -11.83 2.03 -20.61
C LYS A 391 -10.73 1.03 -20.86
N ARG A 392 -9.51 1.50 -21.13
CA ARG A 392 -8.32 0.67 -21.38
C ARG A 392 -7.36 0.74 -20.20
N SER A 393 -6.56 -0.30 -20.06
CA SER A 393 -5.40 -0.35 -19.16
C SER A 393 -4.20 0.36 -19.77
N CYS A 394 -3.35 0.99 -18.95
CA CYS A 394 -2.06 1.50 -19.40
C CYS A 394 -1.13 0.37 -19.87
N LEU A 395 -1.09 -0.76 -19.18
CA LEU A 395 -0.39 -1.96 -19.63
C LEU A 395 -1.08 -2.60 -20.85
N ASP A 396 -0.29 -3.07 -21.81
CA ASP A 396 -0.79 -3.79 -22.97
C ASP A 396 -0.94 -5.28 -22.68
N ILE A 397 -2.15 -5.69 -22.31
CA ILE A 397 -2.49 -7.07 -21.95
C ILE A 397 -3.64 -7.53 -22.84
N PRO A 398 -3.36 -8.01 -24.08
CA PRO A 398 -4.40 -8.38 -25.04
C PRO A 398 -5.12 -9.70 -24.67
N LYS A 399 -4.49 -10.55 -23.86
CA LYS A 399 -5.02 -11.86 -23.43
C LYS A 399 -4.84 -12.02 -21.91
N PRO A 400 -5.68 -11.37 -21.08
CA PRO A 400 -5.57 -11.49 -19.64
C PRO A 400 -5.84 -12.93 -19.19
N SER A 401 -5.07 -13.40 -18.21
CA SER A 401 -5.23 -14.72 -17.57
C SER A 401 -4.69 -14.67 -16.13
N SER A 402 -4.85 -15.75 -15.38
CA SER A 402 -4.24 -15.88 -14.05
C SER A 402 -2.71 -15.74 -14.07
N PHE A 403 -2.05 -16.08 -15.18
CA PHE A 403 -0.60 -15.95 -15.34
C PHE A 403 -0.13 -14.52 -15.68
N THR A 404 -1.04 -13.60 -16.02
CA THR A 404 -0.70 -12.21 -16.39
C THR A 404 0.16 -11.54 -15.33
N TYR A 405 -0.17 -11.72 -14.06
CA TYR A 405 0.52 -11.08 -12.94
C TYR A 405 1.87 -11.71 -12.59
N LEU A 406 2.22 -12.88 -13.15
CA LEU A 406 3.52 -13.53 -12.93
C LEU A 406 4.59 -13.11 -13.95
N ALA A 407 4.15 -12.59 -15.10
CA ALA A 407 5.03 -12.19 -16.20
C ALA A 407 5.16 -10.67 -16.27
N ALA A 408 6.32 -10.21 -16.74
CA ALA A 408 6.51 -8.82 -17.10
C ALA A 408 5.55 -8.42 -18.23
N GLN A 409 4.98 -7.23 -18.11
CA GLN A 409 4.10 -6.59 -19.08
C GLN A 409 4.74 -5.29 -19.56
N THR A 410 4.32 -4.82 -20.72
CA THR A 410 4.80 -3.57 -21.30
C THR A 410 3.67 -2.55 -21.36
N PRO A 411 3.90 -1.27 -21.05
CA PRO A 411 2.93 -0.21 -21.31
C PRO A 411 2.55 -0.13 -22.78
N ARG A 412 1.30 0.24 -23.08
CA ARG A 412 0.87 0.54 -24.43
C ARG A 412 1.66 1.71 -25.00
N ALA A 413 1.84 1.73 -26.32
CA ALA A 413 2.57 2.80 -27.01
C ALA A 413 1.95 4.20 -26.81
N ASP A 414 0.64 4.28 -26.55
CA ASP A 414 -0.09 5.51 -26.24
C ASP A 414 -0.18 5.83 -24.74
N CYS A 415 0.21 4.91 -23.85
CA CYS A 415 0.38 5.22 -22.43
C CYS A 415 1.73 5.92 -22.20
N ARG A 416 1.75 7.25 -22.36
CA ARG A 416 2.93 8.09 -22.09
C ARG A 416 3.01 8.58 -20.65
N ASP A 417 1.87 8.68 -19.99
CA ASP A 417 1.74 9.06 -18.59
C ASP A 417 0.65 8.19 -17.94
N PRO A 418 1.00 7.27 -17.03
CA PRO A 418 0.02 6.40 -16.40
C PRO A 418 -0.91 7.17 -15.45
N ALA A 419 -0.59 8.39 -15.04
CA ALA A 419 -1.51 9.22 -14.27
C ALA A 419 -2.73 9.68 -15.07
N ARG A 420 -2.69 9.57 -16.41
CA ARG A 420 -3.83 9.87 -17.30
C ARG A 420 -4.73 8.67 -17.56
N PHE A 421 -4.40 7.49 -17.01
CA PHE A 421 -5.21 6.27 -17.11
C PHE A 421 -5.86 5.96 -15.77
N VAL A 422 -7.13 5.56 -15.77
CA VAL A 422 -7.80 5.08 -14.56
C VAL A 422 -7.24 3.71 -14.16
N PHE A 423 -6.97 2.84 -15.14
CA PHE A 423 -6.55 1.45 -14.95
C PHE A 423 -5.07 1.24 -15.30
N TRP A 424 -4.34 0.57 -14.41
CA TRP A 424 -2.96 0.19 -14.65
C TRP A 424 -2.89 -1.09 -15.50
N ASP A 425 -3.50 -2.16 -14.99
CA ASP A 425 -3.71 -3.41 -15.70
C ASP A 425 -5.19 -3.57 -16.08
N THR A 426 -5.61 -4.75 -16.53
CA THR A 426 -6.98 -4.96 -17.02
C THR A 426 -8.05 -4.99 -15.91
N LEU A 427 -7.65 -4.95 -14.64
CA LEU A 427 -8.55 -5.02 -13.50
C LEU A 427 -8.30 -3.89 -12.48
N HIS A 428 -7.04 -3.59 -12.18
CA HIS A 428 -6.67 -2.73 -11.06
C HIS A 428 -6.42 -1.27 -11.46
N PRO A 429 -6.80 -0.31 -10.60
CA PRO A 429 -6.54 1.10 -10.82
C PRO A 429 -5.06 1.48 -10.81
N THR A 430 -4.72 2.61 -11.44
CA THR A 430 -3.42 3.25 -11.26
C THR A 430 -3.30 3.85 -9.86
N THR A 431 -2.07 4.12 -9.42
CA THR A 431 -1.82 4.78 -8.15
C THR A 431 -2.44 6.19 -8.10
N ARG A 432 -2.60 6.85 -9.25
CA ARG A 432 -3.31 8.13 -9.36
C ARG A 432 -4.79 7.96 -9.03
N THR A 433 -5.43 6.90 -9.51
CA THR A 433 -6.82 6.58 -9.14
C THR A 433 -6.94 6.21 -7.66
N HIS A 434 -5.97 5.48 -7.10
CA HIS A 434 -5.93 5.21 -5.66
C HIS A 434 -5.80 6.48 -4.82
N ALA A 435 -4.96 7.45 -5.24
CA ALA A 435 -4.85 8.75 -4.58
C ALA A 435 -6.17 9.54 -4.67
N TRP A 436 -6.80 9.56 -5.84
CA TRP A 436 -8.11 10.20 -6.06
C TRP A 436 -9.23 9.59 -5.18
N LEU A 437 -9.19 8.28 -4.93
CA LEU A 437 -10.10 7.61 -4.00
C LEU A 437 -9.82 8.03 -2.56
N ALA A 438 -8.55 8.05 -2.16
CA ALA A 438 -8.13 8.47 -0.83
C ALA A 438 -8.50 9.94 -0.52
N GLU A 439 -8.46 10.83 -1.51
CA GLU A 439 -8.91 12.23 -1.40
C GLU A 439 -10.40 12.34 -1.04
N ARG A 440 -11.23 11.35 -1.39
CA ARG A 440 -12.66 11.29 -1.03
C ARG A 440 -12.90 10.59 0.30
N ILE A 441 -12.16 9.51 0.57
CA ILE A 441 -12.28 8.75 1.81
C ILE A 441 -11.78 9.57 3.01
N THR A 442 -10.69 10.32 2.86
CA THR A 442 -10.04 11.00 3.99
C THR A 442 -10.97 12.00 4.71
N PRO A 443 -11.67 12.92 4.02
CA PRO A 443 -12.63 13.81 4.68
C PRO A 443 -13.78 13.06 5.34
N PHE A 444 -14.29 11.99 4.71
CA PHE A 444 -15.34 11.15 5.28
C PHE A 444 -14.90 10.50 6.60
N VAL A 445 -13.70 9.91 6.62
CA VAL A 445 -13.12 9.28 7.82
C VAL A 445 -12.94 10.29 8.94
N ARG A 446 -12.39 11.48 8.65
CA ARG A 446 -12.23 12.54 9.66
C ARG A 446 -13.59 12.87 10.31
N ALA A 447 -14.57 13.23 9.48
CA ALA A 447 -15.87 13.69 9.91
C ALA A 447 -16.72 12.64 10.66
N ARG A 448 -16.52 11.34 10.38
CA ARG A 448 -17.43 10.28 10.84
C ARG A 448 -16.81 9.31 11.83
N LEU A 449 -15.48 9.14 11.79
CA LEU A 449 -14.79 8.11 12.57
C LEU A 449 -13.74 8.68 13.54
N LEU A 450 -13.20 9.87 13.27
CA LEU A 450 -12.14 10.46 14.11
C LEU A 450 -12.62 11.61 15.00
N ASP A 451 -13.67 12.32 14.60
CA ASP A 451 -14.26 13.43 15.35
C ASP A 451 -15.02 13.02 16.63
#